data_AF-A0A1H8CBA5-F1
#
_entry.id   AF-A0A1H8CBA5-F1
#
_cell.length_a   1.000
_cell.length_b   1.000
_cell.length_c   1.000
_cell.angle_alpha   90.00
_cell.angle_beta   90.00
_cell.angle_gamma   90.00
#
_symmetry.space_group_name_H-M   'P 1'
#
loop_
_entity.id
_entity.type
_entity.pdbx_description
1 polymer ?
#
loop_
_entity_poly.entity_id
_entity_poly.type
_entity_poly.pdbx_seq_one_letter_code
_entity_poly.pdbx_strand_id
1 'polypeptide(L)'
;MIALLRIVQVLLDLVWWIIVIQAILSWLIAFNVINTGNEFVRSVWYALGRMTEPLYRPIRRILPDFGALDLSPLVVLLILYILSTIVIPSIAEQYVLSTI
;
A
#
# COMPACT_ATOMS: atom_id res chain seq x y z
N MET A 1 3.31 25.87 0.77
CA MET A 1 4.04 24.58 0.67
C MET A 1 3.49 23.53 1.64
N ILE A 2 3.38 23.82 2.94
CA ILE A 2 2.93 22.84 3.97
C ILE A 2 1.55 22.20 3.68
N ALA A 3 0.58 22.96 3.16
CA ALA A 3 -0.73 22.43 2.79
C ALA A 3 -0.65 21.33 1.71
N LEU A 4 0.25 21.47 0.73
CA LEU A 4 0.47 20.44 -0.29
C LEU A 4 1.03 19.14 0.32
N LEU A 5 2.00 19.27 1.24
CA LEU A 5 2.54 18.11 1.97
C LEU A 5 1.46 17.39 2.79
N ARG A 6 0.53 18.13 3.40
CA ARG A 6 -0.61 17.55 4.12
C ARG A 6 -1.58 16.82 3.19
N ILE A 7 -1.85 17.35 2.00
CA ILE A 7 -2.68 16.66 1.00
C ILE A 7 -2.01 15.35 0.58
N VAL A 8 -0.70 15.37 0.32
CA VAL A 8 0.07 14.17 0.01
C VAL A 8 0.00 13.16 1.16
N GLN A 9 0.12 13.60 2.41
CA GLN A 9 0.00 12.73 3.58
C GLN A 9 -1.36 11.99 3.61
N VAL A 10 -2.47 12.71 3.42
CA VAL A 10 -3.80 12.11 3.38
C VAL A 10 -3.94 11.08 2.26
N LEU A 11 -3.36 11.35 1.09
CA LEU A 11 -3.36 10.40 -0.02
C LEU A 11 -2.53 9.15 0.29
N LEU A 12 -1.36 9.31 0.93
CA LEU A 12 -0.54 8.18 1.36
C LEU A 12 -1.27 7.31 2.38
N ASP A 13 -1.95 7.93 3.35
CA ASP A 13 -2.74 7.20 4.36
C ASP A 13 -3.89 6.42 3.72
N LEU A 14 -4.56 7.00 2.72
CA LEU A 14 -5.61 6.32 1.95
C LEU A 14 -5.05 5.11 1.19
N VAL A 15 -3.91 5.27 0.51
CA VAL A 15 -3.24 4.17 -0.21
C VAL A 15 -2.80 3.07 0.76
N TRP A 16 -2.30 3.45 1.95
CA TRP A 16 -1.92 2.51 3.00
C TRP A 16 -3.09 1.62 3.41
N TRP A 17 -4.27 2.20 3.69
CA TRP A 17 -5.46 1.43 4.04
C TRP A 17 -5.96 0.53 2.91
N ILE A 18 -5.93 0.99 1.65
CA ILE A 18 -6.28 0.16 0.49
C ILE A 18 -5.39 -1.08 0.42
N ILE A 19 -4.07 -0.90 0.61
CA ILE A 19 -3.11 -2.00 0.57
C ILE A 19 -3.33 -2.96 1.73
N VAL A 20 -3.61 -2.47 2.94
CA VAL A 20 -3.94 -3.33 4.08
C VAL A 20 -5.17 -4.18 3.80
N ILE A 21 -6.25 -3.58 3.30
CA ILE A 21 -7.49 -4.30 2.96
C ILE A 21 -7.21 -5.34 1.87
N GLN A 22 -6.45 -4.97 0.84
CA GLN A 22 -6.09 -5.88 -0.25
C GLN A 22 -5.20 -7.03 0.22
N ALA A 23 -4.25 -6.79 1.13
CA ALA A 23 -3.41 -7.82 1.74
C ALA A 23 -4.22 -8.80 2.57
N ILE A 24 -5.12 -8.29 3.43
CA ILE A 24 -6.02 -9.12 4.24
C ILE A 24 -6.92 -9.96 3.32
N LEU A 25 -7.53 -9.35 2.30
CA LEU A 25 -8.36 -10.06 1.33
C LEU A 25 -7.57 -11.16 0.61
N SER A 26 -6.30 -10.89 0.25
CA SER A 26 -5.42 -11.87 -0.39
C SER A 26 -5.20 -13.10 0.49
N TRP A 27 -4.95 -12.91 1.78
CA TRP A 27 -4.77 -14.00 2.73
C TRP A 27 -6.06 -14.77 2.96
N LEU A 28 -7.19 -14.07 3.09
CA LEU A 28 -8.50 -14.71 3.27
C LEU A 28 -8.86 -15.60 2.07
N ILE A 29 -8.51 -15.20 0.85
CA ILE A 29 -8.69 -16.02 -0.36
C ILE A 29 -7.69 -17.18 -0.38
N ALA A 30 -6.40 -16.91 -0.10
CA ALA A 30 -5.35 -17.93 -0.13
C ALA A 30 -5.58 -19.06 0.89
N PHE A 31 -6.13 -18.74 2.06
CA PHE A 31 -6.48 -19.71 3.11
C PHE A 31 -7.88 -20.31 2.94
N ASN A 32 -8.55 -20.10 1.79
CA ASN A 32 -9.91 -20.58 1.52
C ASN A 32 -10.97 -20.13 2.57
N VAL A 33 -10.72 -19.02 3.28
CA VAL A 33 -11.68 -18.45 4.24
C VAL A 33 -12.83 -17.77 3.51
N ILE A 34 -12.52 -17.09 2.40
CA ILE A 34 -13.50 -16.45 1.52
C ILE A 34 -13.48 -17.15 0.16
N ASN A 35 -14.67 -17.53 -0.31
CA ASN A 35 -14.81 -18.13 -1.63
C ASN A 35 -14.99 -17.04 -2.70
N THR A 36 -14.14 -17.05 -3.72
CA THR A 36 -14.23 -16.15 -4.89
C THR A 36 -15.36 -16.52 -5.85
N GLY A 37 -16.22 -17.48 -5.50
CA GLY A 37 -17.41 -17.85 -6.26
C GLY A 37 -18.45 -16.74 -6.38
N ASN A 38 -18.43 -15.74 -5.49
CA ASN A 38 -19.26 -14.55 -5.62
C ASN A 38 -18.64 -13.56 -6.63
N GLU A 39 -19.40 -13.20 -7.67
CA GLU A 39 -18.97 -12.30 -8.73
C GLU A 39 -18.54 -10.92 -8.21
N PHE A 40 -19.15 -10.45 -7.13
CA PHE A 40 -18.75 -9.21 -6.45
C PHE A 40 -17.31 -9.29 -5.91
N VAL A 41 -17.00 -10.32 -5.11
CA VAL A 41 -15.67 -10.53 -4.51
C VAL A 41 -14.61 -10.65 -5.60
N ARG A 42 -14.92 -11.39 -6.66
CA ARG A 42 -14.03 -11.56 -7.81
C ARG A 42 -13.75 -10.22 -8.51
N SER A 43 -14.77 -9.40 -8.74
CA SER A 43 -14.61 -8.10 -9.39
C SER A 43 -13.73 -7.14 -8.57
N VAL A 44 -13.94 -7.08 -7.25
CA VAL A 44 -13.13 -6.27 -6.32
C VAL A 44 -11.69 -6.77 -6.30
N TRP A 45 -11.49 -8.08 -6.22
CA TRP A 45 -10.15 -8.69 -6.25
C TRP A 45 -9.38 -8.33 -7.52
N TYR A 46 -10.00 -8.42 -8.70
CA TYR A 46 -9.36 -8.04 -9.95
C TYR A 46 -9.10 -6.54 -10.05
N ALA A 47 -10.01 -5.69 -9.58
CA ALA A 47 -9.84 -4.25 -9.58
C ALA A 47 -8.66 -3.83 -8.68
N LEU A 48 -8.65 -4.32 -7.44
CA LEU A 48 -7.55 -4.07 -6.49
C LEU A 48 -6.22 -4.61 -7.00
N GLY A 49 -6.23 -5.82 -7.57
CA GLY A 49 -5.05 -6.42 -8.21
C GLY A 49 -4.47 -5.51 -9.29
N ARG A 50 -5.28 -5.05 -10.26
CA ARG A 50 -4.79 -4.15 -11.31
C ARG A 50 -4.24 -2.82 -10.79
N MET A 51 -4.86 -2.26 -9.75
CA MET A 51 -4.41 -0.99 -9.16
C MET A 51 -3.08 -1.16 -8.40
N THR A 52 -2.87 -2.31 -7.76
CA THR A 52 -1.69 -2.58 -6.92
C THR A 52 -0.53 -3.27 -7.67
N GLU A 53 -0.80 -3.92 -8.80
CA GLU A 53 0.19 -4.54 -9.68
C GLU A 53 1.40 -3.65 -10.00
N PRO A 54 1.25 -2.36 -10.40
CA PRO A 54 2.42 -1.51 -10.68
C PRO A 54 3.31 -1.26 -9.45
N LEU A 55 2.74 -1.29 -8.24
CA LEU A 55 3.47 -1.14 -6.98
C LEU A 55 4.13 -2.46 -6.56
N TYR A 56 3.45 -3.59 -6.74
CA TYR A 56 3.94 -4.90 -6.30
C TYR A 56 4.89 -5.56 -7.28
N ARG A 57 4.72 -5.37 -8.59
CA ARG A 57 5.57 -5.96 -9.64
C ARG A 57 7.07 -5.71 -9.44
N PRO A 58 7.56 -4.50 -9.14
CA PRO A 58 8.98 -4.29 -8.88
C PRO A 58 9.46 -5.02 -7.63
N ILE A 59 8.61 -5.12 -6.60
CA ILE A 59 8.94 -5.79 -5.33
C ILE A 59 8.98 -7.30 -5.49
N ARG A 60 8.02 -7.90 -6.21
CA ARG A 60 7.97 -9.34 -6.52
C ARG A 60 9.18 -9.82 -7.32
N ARG A 61 9.85 -8.94 -8.07
CA ARG A 61 11.09 -9.30 -8.77
C ARG A 61 12.30 -9.47 -7.84
N ILE A 62 12.23 -8.88 -6.65
CA ILE A 62 13.32 -8.90 -5.66
C ILE A 62 13.02 -9.95 -4.59
N LEU A 63 11.75 -10.12 -4.23
CA LEU A 63 11.33 -11.10 -3.23
C LEU A 63 11.38 -12.54 -3.79
N PRO A 64 11.74 -13.53 -2.95
CA PRO A 64 11.54 -14.93 -3.27
C PRO A 64 10.04 -15.25 -3.44
N ASP A 65 9.72 -16.30 -4.20
CA ASP A 65 8.35 -16.79 -4.30
C ASP A 65 7.93 -17.48 -2.98
N PHE A 66 7.01 -16.86 -2.25
CA PHE A 66 6.47 -17.36 -0.97
C PHE A 66 5.24 -18.28 -1.14
N GLY A 67 5.03 -18.83 -2.35
CA GLY A 67 3.93 -19.74 -2.64
C GLY A 67 2.57 -19.04 -2.60
N ALA A 68 1.68 -19.50 -1.70
CA ALA A 68 0.31 -19.00 -1.60
C ALA A 68 0.20 -17.61 -0.93
N LEU A 69 1.27 -17.12 -0.32
CA LEU A 69 1.24 -15.92 0.54
C LEU A 69 2.08 -14.82 -0.10
N ASP A 70 1.43 -13.75 -0.57
CA ASP A 70 2.14 -12.61 -1.15
C ASP A 70 2.64 -11.66 -0.04
N LEU A 71 3.96 -11.52 0.08
CA LEU A 71 4.61 -10.58 1.01
C LEU A 71 4.84 -9.19 0.41
N SER A 72 4.57 -8.99 -0.89
CA SER A 72 4.72 -7.69 -1.55
C SER A 72 3.93 -6.56 -0.88
N PRO A 73 2.68 -6.77 -0.43
CA PRO A 73 1.93 -5.73 0.28
C PRO A 73 2.65 -5.27 1.54
N LEU A 74 3.29 -6.18 2.29
CA LEU A 74 4.02 -5.84 3.52
C LEU A 74 5.19 -4.90 3.22
N VAL A 75 5.93 -5.17 2.15
CA VAL A 75 7.05 -4.31 1.72
C VAL A 75 6.55 -2.94 1.27
N VAL A 76 5.44 -2.87 0.52
CA VAL A 76 4.86 -1.56 0.15
C VAL A 76 4.40 -0.80 1.39
N LEU A 77 3.73 -1.45 2.33
CA LEU A 77 3.28 -0.82 3.58
C LEU A 77 4.47 -0.27 4.38
N LEU A 78 5.58 -1.00 4.42
CA LEU A 78 6.81 -0.54 5.06
C LEU A 78 7.37 0.72 4.38
N ILE A 79 7.43 0.73 3.05
CA ILE A 79 7.88 1.90 2.27
C ILE A 79 6.95 3.09 2.54
N LEU A 80 5.64 2.90 2.46
CA LEU A 80 4.66 3.95 2.72
C LEU A 80 4.76 4.48 4.15
N TYR A 81 4.97 3.60 5.13
CA TYR A 81 5.16 3.99 6.52
C TYR A 81 6.40 4.86 6.70
N ILE A 82 7.53 4.49 6.09
CA ILE A 82 8.76 5.32 6.12
C ILE A 82 8.50 6.68 5.47
N LEU A 83 7.79 6.73 4.34
CA LEU A 83 7.46 7.99 3.67
C LEU A 83 6.59 8.89 4.57
N SER A 84 5.54 8.32 5.16
CA SER A 84 4.58 9.04 6.01
C SER A 84 5.16 9.50 7.35
N THR A 85 5.98 8.66 8.00
CA THR A 85 6.45 8.93 9.37
C THR A 85 7.80 9.64 9.41
N ILE A 86 8.66 9.44 8.41
CA ILE A 86 10.01 10.00 8.41
C ILE A 86 10.15 11.06 7.33
N VAL A 87 9.87 10.74 6.08
CA VAL A 87 10.21 11.62 4.94
C VAL A 87 9.34 12.88 4.90
N ILE A 88 8.01 12.75 4.94
CA ILE A 88 7.10 13.90 4.85
C ILE A 88 7.29 14.86 6.04
N PRO A 89 7.35 14.40 7.30
CA PRO A 89 7.59 15.29 8.44
C PRO A 89 8.95 15.98 8.37
N SER A 90 10.02 15.25 8.03
CA SER A 90 11.37 15.84 7.91
C SER A 90 11.43 16.96 6.88
N ILE A 91 10.78 16.77 5.72
CA ILE A 91 10.69 17.79 4.67
C ILE A 91 9.88 18.99 5.18
N ALA A 92 8.73 18.76 5.83
CA ALA A 92 7.90 19.82 6.36
C ALA A 92 8.63 20.68 7.42
N GLU A 93 9.39 20.02 8.32
CA GLU A 93 10.21 20.69 9.32
C GLU A 93 11.30 21.55 8.68
N GLN A 94 12.01 21.02 7.67
CA GLN A 94 13.06 21.76 6.97
C GLN A 94 12.51 23.04 6.30
N TYR A 95 11.34 22.96 5.66
CA TYR A 95 10.70 24.14 5.06
C TYR A 95 10.31 25.20 6.09
N VAL A 96 9.89 24.79 7.29
CA VAL A 96 9.57 25.73 8.36
C VAL A 96 10.84 26.44 8.83
N LEU A 97 11.92 25.69 9.10
CA LEU A 97 13.19 26.25 9.59
C LEU A 97 13.85 27.21 8.59
N SER A 98 13.70 27.00 7.29
CA SER A 98 14.26 27.90 6.25
C SER A 98 13.50 29.20 6.08
N THR A 99 12.32 29.34 6.69
CA THR A 99 11.45 30.53 6.56
C THR A 99 11.60 31.51 7.74
N ILE A 100 12.33 31.11 8.78
CA ILE A 100 12.62 31.91 9.99
C ILE A 100 13.96 32.63 9.80
#